data_AF-A0A060RGY0-F1
#
_entry.id   AF-A0A060RGY0-F1
#
_cell.length_a   1.000
_cell.length_b   1.000
_cell.length_c   1.000
_cell.angle_alpha   90.00
_cell.angle_beta   90.00
_cell.angle_gamma   90.00
#
_symmetry.space_group_name_H-M   'P 1'
#
loop_
_entity.id
_entity.type
_entity.pdbx_description
1 polymer ?
#
loop_
_entity_poly.entity_id
_entity_poly.type
_entity_poly.pdbx_seq_one_letter_code
_entity_poly.pdbx_strand_id
1 'polypeptide(L)'
;MTISGAKNFVKKIIFPENTHEQVFVINLDNVQKEVLFSKELKSLGKWYITNGKHWICHSELSFEDFQANFLNMSKLSDNDAQAVEFTIDYLPFCEILGL
;
A
#
# COMPACT_ATOMS: atom_id res chain seq x y z
N MET A 1 -10.49 38.29 41.03
CA MET A 1 -10.17 36.86 40.86
C MET A 1 -10.77 36.39 39.55
N THR A 2 -9.91 35.90 38.68
CA THR A 2 -10.13 35.38 37.32
C THR A 2 -11.04 34.17 37.28
N ILE A 3 -11.94 34.10 36.30
CA ILE A 3 -12.11 32.86 35.53
C ILE A 3 -12.18 33.27 34.05
N SER A 4 -11.02 33.12 33.39
CA SER A 4 -10.87 33.27 31.95
C SER A 4 -11.73 32.22 31.26
N GLY A 5 -12.61 32.64 30.35
CA GLY A 5 -13.44 31.75 29.56
C GLY A 5 -12.59 30.74 28.81
N ALA A 6 -12.72 29.46 29.17
CA ALA A 6 -12.15 28.37 28.42
C ALA A 6 -12.80 28.37 27.03
N LYS A 7 -12.01 28.70 26.01
CA LYS A 7 -12.40 28.54 24.60
C LYS A 7 -12.59 27.05 24.37
N ASN A 8 -13.83 26.59 24.29
CA ASN A 8 -14.17 25.25 23.81
C ASN A 8 -13.82 25.16 22.33
N PHE A 9 -12.55 24.92 22.02
CA PHE A 9 -12.13 24.40 20.73
C PHE A 9 -12.57 22.95 20.66
N VAL A 10 -13.82 22.74 20.26
CA VAL A 10 -14.25 21.43 19.79
C VAL A 10 -13.48 21.18 18.49
N LYS A 11 -12.32 20.53 18.58
CA LYS A 11 -11.72 19.88 17.42
C LYS A 11 -12.77 18.87 16.98
N LYS A 12 -13.51 19.19 15.91
CA LYS A 12 -14.37 18.23 15.23
C LYS A 12 -13.43 17.10 14.80
N ILE A 13 -13.42 16.00 15.55
CA ILE A 13 -12.72 14.79 15.17
C ILE A 13 -13.50 14.29 13.96
N ILE A 14 -13.03 14.64 12.77
CA ILE A 14 -13.54 14.08 11.53
C ILE A 14 -12.94 12.67 11.50
N PHE A 15 -13.72 11.69 11.94
CA PHE A 15 -13.41 10.30 11.63
C PHE A 15 -13.63 10.13 10.13
N PRO A 16 -12.61 9.75 9.34
CA PRO A 16 -12.84 9.40 7.95
C PRO A 16 -13.85 8.23 7.91
N GLU A 17 -14.84 8.30 7.01
CA GLU A 17 -15.87 7.26 6.87
C GLU A 17 -15.28 5.88 6.54
N ASN A 18 -14.06 5.87 5.99
CA ASN A 18 -13.25 4.67 5.81
C ASN A 18 -12.09 4.68 6.80
N THR A 19 -12.12 3.77 7.77
CA THR A 19 -11.03 3.55 8.73
C THR A 19 -9.89 2.71 8.15
N HIS A 20 -10.12 2.08 7.00
CA HIS A 20 -9.17 1.21 6.31
C HIS A 20 -9.01 1.61 4.85
N GLU A 21 -7.81 1.46 4.33
CA GLU A 21 -7.43 1.67 2.93
C GLU A 21 -7.19 0.29 2.29
N GLN A 22 -7.84 0.03 1.15
CA GLN A 22 -7.59 -1.19 0.39
C GLN A 22 -6.18 -1.14 -0.19
N VAL A 23 -5.39 -2.17 0.06
CA VAL A 23 -4.03 -2.30 -0.46
C VAL A 23 -3.84 -3.65 -1.17
N PHE A 24 -2.92 -3.66 -2.11
CA PHE A 24 -2.44 -4.84 -2.80
C PHE A 24 -1.15 -5.29 -2.14
N VAL A 25 -1.14 -6.53 -1.69
CA VAL A 25 0.02 -7.18 -1.10
C VAL A 25 0.61 -8.11 -2.15
N ILE A 26 1.91 -7.97 -2.37
CA ILE A 26 2.68 -8.76 -3.33
C ILE A 26 3.68 -9.59 -2.55
N ASN A 27 3.55 -10.91 -2.64
CA ASN A 27 4.45 -11.85 -2.02
C ASN A 27 5.41 -12.44 -3.07
N LEU A 28 6.70 -12.26 -2.80
CA LEU A 28 7.83 -12.67 -3.63
C LEU A 28 8.63 -13.81 -2.98
N ASP A 29 8.11 -14.47 -1.94
CA ASP A 29 8.80 -15.55 -1.21
C ASP A 29 9.30 -16.67 -2.12
N ASN A 30 8.46 -17.03 -3.10
CA ASN A 30 8.71 -18.10 -4.07
C ASN A 30 9.50 -17.64 -5.31
N VAL A 31 9.78 -16.34 -5.43
CA VAL A 31 10.55 -15.78 -6.54
C VAL A 31 12.04 -16.00 -6.28
N GLN A 32 12.75 -16.60 -7.23
CA GLN A 32 14.18 -16.92 -7.06
C GLN A 32 15.07 -15.71 -7.31
N LYS A 33 14.63 -14.84 -8.24
CA LYS A 33 15.34 -13.62 -8.60
C LYS A 33 14.93 -12.46 -7.70
N GLU A 34 15.91 -11.70 -7.23
CA GLU A 34 15.63 -10.46 -6.49
C GLU A 34 14.93 -9.45 -7.42
N VAL A 35 13.73 -9.00 -7.02
CA VAL A 35 12.98 -7.95 -7.71
C VAL A 35 13.45 -6.60 -7.20
N LEU A 36 14.03 -5.79 -8.07
CA LEU A 36 14.46 -4.45 -7.72
C LEU A 36 13.32 -3.47 -7.92
N PHE A 37 13.02 -2.69 -6.88
CA PHE A 37 12.02 -1.64 -6.97
C PHE A 37 12.48 -0.54 -7.96
N SER A 38 11.71 -0.36 -9.03
CA SER A 38 12.04 0.51 -10.15
C SER A 38 11.13 1.75 -10.21
N LYS A 39 11.52 2.75 -11.01
CA LYS A 39 10.68 3.93 -11.25
C LYS A 39 9.37 3.58 -11.98
N GLU A 40 9.38 2.54 -12.81
CA GLU A 40 8.19 2.03 -13.49
C GLU A 40 7.20 1.47 -12.47
N LEU A 41 7.67 0.63 -11.54
CA LEU A 41 6.87 0.08 -10.46
C LEU A 41 6.33 1.18 -9.53
N LYS A 42 7.12 2.22 -9.25
CA LYS A 42 6.67 3.38 -8.48
C LYS A 42 5.45 4.08 -9.09
N SER A 43 5.27 4.00 -10.41
CA SER A 43 4.11 4.62 -11.08
C SER A 43 2.80 3.85 -10.92
N LEU A 44 2.85 2.59 -10.47
CA LEU A 44 1.66 1.75 -10.29
C LEU A 44 0.78 2.17 -9.12
N GLY A 45 1.30 2.98 -8.19
CA GLY A 45 0.54 3.42 -7.04
C GLY A 45 1.39 4.00 -5.92
N LYS A 46 0.76 4.15 -4.77
CA LYS A 46 1.38 4.58 -3.52
C LYS A 46 1.91 3.35 -2.79
N TRP A 47 3.23 3.23 -2.73
CA TRP A 47 3.90 2.12 -2.08
C TRP A 47 4.15 2.40 -0.60
N TYR A 48 3.82 1.42 0.24
CA TYR A 48 4.06 1.44 1.69
C TYR A 48 5.29 0.62 2.06
N ILE A 49 5.43 -0.56 1.45
CA ILE A 49 6.55 -1.47 1.66
C ILE A 49 7.06 -1.93 0.29
N THR A 50 8.36 -1.81 0.08
CA THR A 50 9.05 -2.23 -1.16
C THR A 50 10.39 -2.89 -0.88
N ASN A 51 10.69 -3.18 0.38
CA ASN A 51 11.94 -3.80 0.80
C ASN A 51 11.70 -5.28 1.12
N GLY A 52 12.59 -6.14 0.64
CA GLY A 52 12.46 -7.58 0.84
C GLY A 52 11.41 -8.22 -0.06
N LYS A 53 10.70 -9.23 0.47
CA LYS A 53 9.83 -10.12 -0.31
C LYS A 53 8.33 -9.86 -0.16
N HIS A 54 7.91 -9.01 0.78
CA HIS A 54 6.51 -8.62 0.93
C HIS A 54 6.39 -7.14 0.63
N TRP A 55 5.71 -6.82 -0.47
CA TRP A 55 5.48 -5.44 -0.86
C TRP A 55 4.00 -5.08 -0.68
N ILE A 56 3.74 -3.82 -0.37
CA ILE A 56 2.39 -3.32 -0.14
C ILE A 56 2.22 -2.02 -0.93
N CYS A 57 1.17 -1.97 -1.75
CA CYS A 57 0.85 -0.87 -2.63
C CYS A 57 -0.63 -0.54 -2.57
N HIS A 58 -0.99 0.74 -2.46
CA HIS A 58 -2.32 1.21 -2.82
C HIS A 58 -2.31 1.71 -4.26
N SER A 59 -3.21 1.21 -5.09
CA SER A 59 -3.36 1.63 -6.48
C SER A 59 -4.83 1.94 -6.79
N GLU A 60 -5.04 2.91 -7.68
CA GLU A 60 -6.37 3.21 -8.24
C GLU A 60 -6.76 2.24 -9.35
N LEU A 61 -5.84 1.40 -9.82
CA LEU A 61 -6.09 0.36 -10.81
C LEU A 61 -6.95 -0.75 -10.21
N SER A 62 -7.68 -1.46 -11.07
CA SER A 62 -8.30 -2.72 -10.68
C SER A 62 -7.21 -3.73 -10.27
N PHE A 63 -7.58 -4.70 -9.43
CA PHE A 63 -6.63 -5.72 -8.97
C PHE A 63 -6.01 -6.49 -10.15
N GLU A 64 -6.81 -6.87 -11.14
CA GLU A 64 -6.35 -7.58 -12.34
C GLU A 64 -5.39 -6.71 -13.18
N ASP A 65 -5.74 -5.45 -13.40
CA ASP A 65 -4.88 -4.52 -14.14
C ASP A 65 -3.56 -4.27 -13.40
N PHE A 66 -3.62 -4.17 -12.08
CA PHE A 66 -2.42 -4.01 -11.26
C PHE A 66 -1.50 -5.23 -11.38
N GLN A 67 -2.03 -6.44 -11.28
CA GLN A 67 -1.26 -7.68 -11.44
C GLN A 67 -0.57 -7.73 -12.80
N ALA A 68 -1.33 -7.48 -13.88
CA ALA A 68 -0.80 -7.50 -15.25
C ALA A 68 0.30 -6.46 -15.44
N ASN A 69 0.08 -5.22 -14.97
CA ASN A 69 1.07 -4.15 -15.07
C ASN A 69 2.32 -4.41 -14.22
N PHE A 70 2.16 -4.93 -13.00
CA PHE A 70 3.27 -5.29 -12.13
C PHE A 70 4.16 -6.34 -12.78
N LEU A 71 3.57 -7.44 -13.28
CA LEU A 71 4.32 -8.52 -13.91
C LEU A 71 5.06 -8.01 -15.16
N ASN A 72 4.41 -7.21 -16.00
CA ASN A 72 5.02 -6.61 -17.18
C ASN A 72 6.22 -5.69 -16.85
N MET A 73 6.11 -4.88 -15.79
CA MET A 73 7.16 -3.94 -15.38
C MET A 73 8.27 -4.57 -14.51
N SER A 74 7.99 -5.70 -13.86
CA SER A 74 8.92 -6.37 -12.94
C SER A 74 10.07 -7.09 -13.63
N LYS A 75 10.02 -7.28 -14.97
CA LYS A 75 11.05 -7.96 -15.79
C LYS A 75 11.44 -9.34 -15.22
N LEU A 76 10.45 -10.03 -14.66
CA LEU A 76 10.55 -11.40 -14.19
C LEU A 76 10.52 -12.38 -15.37
N SER A 77 11.12 -13.55 -15.18
CA SER A 77 10.91 -14.66 -16.12
C SER A 77 9.49 -15.20 -15.97
N ASP A 78 8.97 -15.93 -16.97
CA ASP A 78 7.62 -16.50 -16.89
C ASP A 78 7.43 -17.41 -15.66
N ASN A 79 8.48 -18.15 -15.29
CA ASN A 79 8.47 -19.01 -14.10
C ASN A 79 8.41 -18.19 -12.79
N ASP A 80 9.18 -17.11 -12.71
CA ASP A 80 9.17 -16.22 -11.55
C ASP A 80 7.85 -15.44 -11.46
N ALA A 81 7.29 -15.02 -12.60
CA ALA A 81 6.02 -14.31 -12.67
C ALA A 81 4.86 -15.16 -12.13
N GLN A 82 4.86 -16.47 -12.43
CA GLN A 82 3.89 -17.43 -11.88
C GLN A 82 4.09 -17.70 -10.39
N ALA A 83 5.28 -17.43 -9.85
CA ALA A 83 5.60 -17.59 -8.44
C ALA A 83 5.24 -16.36 -7.59
N VAL A 84 4.86 -15.23 -8.22
CA VAL A 84 4.37 -14.05 -7.50
C VAL A 84 2.94 -14.29 -7.06
N GLU A 85 2.69 -14.14 -5.76
CA GLU A 85 1.33 -14.18 -5.21
C GLU A 85 0.85 -12.76 -4.94
N PHE A 86 -0.39 -12.48 -5.32
CA PHE A 86 -1.03 -11.20 -5.06
C PHE A 86 -2.26 -11.43 -4.20
N THR A 87 -2.43 -10.59 -3.19
CA THR A 87 -3.62 -10.58 -2.34
C THR A 87 -4.10 -9.15 -2.11
N ILE A 88 -5.36 -9.02 -1.72
CA ILE A 88 -5.94 -7.74 -1.29
C ILE A 88 -6.02 -7.76 0.23
N ASP A 89 -5.56 -6.69 0.85
CA ASP A 89 -5.66 -6.47 2.29
C ASP A 89 -6.23 -5.06 2.58
N TYR A 90 -6.59 -4.80 3.83
CA TYR A 90 -7.17 -3.54 4.27
C TYR A 90 -6.36 -2.99 5.45
N LEU A 91 -5.50 -2.02 5.17
CA LEU A 91 -4.68 -1.41 6.22
C LEU A 91 -5.43 -0.29 6.92
N PRO A 92 -5.50 -0.27 8.26
CA PRO A 92 -6.11 0.82 8.98
C PRO A 92 -5.28 2.10 8.83
N PHE A 93 -5.93 3.26 8.66
CA PHE A 93 -5.24 4.54 8.44
C PHE A 93 -4.28 4.94 9.58
N CYS A 94 -4.50 4.45 10.80
CA CYS A 94 -3.59 4.69 11.92
C CYS A 94 -2.20 4.07 11.70
N GLU A 95 -2.12 2.90 11.04
CA GLU A 95 -0.84 2.27 10.73
C GLU A 95 -0.13 2.95 9.54
N ILE A 96 -0.89 3.52 8.60
CA ILE A 96 -0.35 4.24 7.44
C ILE A 96 0.26 5.60 7.84
N LEU A 97 -0.31 6.26 8.85
CA LEU A 97 0.12 7.59 9.30
C LEU A 97 1.18 7.54 10.42
N GLY A 98 1.53 6.36 10.93
CA GLY A 98 2.48 6.21 12.05
C GLY A 98 2.04 6.96 13.31
N LEU A 99 0.73 7.09 13.52
CA LEU A 99 0.11 7.79 14.64
C LEU A 99 -0.03 6.90 15.88
#